data_AF-A0A5C3KGI9-F1
#
_entry.id   AF-A0A5C3KGI9-F1
#
_cell.length_a   1.000
_cell.length_b   1.000
_cell.length_c   1.000
_cell.angle_alpha   90.00
_cell.angle_beta   90.00
_cell.angle_gamma   90.00
#
_symmetry.space_group_name_H-M   'P 1'
#
loop_
_entity.id
_entity.type
_entity.pdbx_description
1 polymer ?
#
loop_
_entity_poly.entity_id
_entity_poly.type
_entity_poly.pdbx_seq_one_letter_code
_entity_poly.pdbx_strand_id
1 'polypeptide(L)'
;MLAFSRLCTLVTFAALVSGAVVVRQNEIVPPASQGAPAVEVSVPEEGRTTDSGAIVEAAQSVDQKETPGVDELPNQPPPETLPTVVDGRRTGRRTTRRTRTRGSGGGRGGSGGPRNRPRAVEDYVQIFAGTGTGPTDRDASIHGTAYLTYTLVNNATYNVEACLDFCSSVSRCVFANLYYEFNNYGLDFEASEQSNLKCAVYADVHTAAEKTNFGNQQSYPPPAPLIHIQQSGGWALRDLVEPNVPEGYEYVFGPIDFANNAAGYMGFAFLSTYDVDACAHECNQRGADAVGGSCKFFNIWRAVVDGNPTTYTCSMYFQTTDESTATNGGQGSLEVTYSRGYRRINYVIDGGFEGYQDCSDFCFTTSYANWVGTSPPGGTLDATIFHFQPYARTGTGAALLGSATGVDNLQGTMSPAAALNTVAGRQYKIEFYQSSAFSGPTLEAGSRIDVLWNGNLVLELRPGFTQWERHSVDVTAVGGDTLAFYGGAAPAWSFIDDVSAYLL
;
A
#
# COMPACT_ATOMS: atom_id res chain seq x y z
N MET A 1 35.60 -92.14 -20.17
CA MET A 1 36.99 -91.77 -20.55
C MET A 1 37.16 -90.31 -20.15
N LEU A 2 37.86 -90.00 -19.04
CA LEU A 2 39.29 -89.56 -19.00
C LEU A 2 39.51 -88.36 -19.95
N ALA A 3 40.00 -87.18 -19.58
CA ALA A 3 41.04 -86.74 -18.62
C ALA A 3 40.90 -85.19 -18.41
N PHE A 4 41.01 -84.62 -17.20
CA PHE A 4 42.21 -84.11 -16.47
C PHE A 4 42.88 -82.80 -16.98
N SER A 5 43.19 -81.92 -16.00
CA SER A 5 44.13 -80.76 -16.00
C SER A 5 43.70 -79.45 -16.69
N ARG A 6 43.98 -78.22 -16.22
CA ARG A 6 44.80 -77.69 -15.11
C ARG A 6 44.48 -76.20 -14.90
N LEU A 7 44.41 -75.83 -13.62
CA LEU A 7 44.91 -74.60 -13.00
C LEU A 7 45.86 -73.73 -13.87
N CYS A 8 45.58 -72.42 -13.96
CA CYS A 8 46.62 -71.38 -13.90
C CYS A 8 46.05 -70.07 -13.33
N THR A 9 46.83 -69.55 -12.40
CA THR A 9 46.70 -68.37 -11.54
C THR A 9 46.62 -67.06 -12.32
N LEU A 10 45.77 -66.13 -11.89
CA LEU A 10 46.00 -64.69 -12.07
C LEU A 10 45.22 -63.90 -11.02
N VAL A 11 45.95 -63.54 -9.96
CA VAL A 11 45.58 -62.51 -8.99
C VAL A 11 45.87 -61.17 -9.68
N THR A 12 44.84 -60.45 -10.11
CA THR A 12 44.96 -59.05 -10.52
C THR A 12 44.57 -58.15 -9.36
N PHE A 13 45.59 -57.44 -8.88
CA PHE A 13 45.52 -56.28 -8.01
C PHE A 13 44.45 -55.28 -8.51
N ALA A 14 43.34 -55.17 -7.80
CA ALA A 14 42.46 -54.02 -7.89
C ALA A 14 43.06 -52.92 -7.00
N ALA A 15 43.88 -52.06 -7.59
CA ALA A 15 44.32 -50.84 -6.94
C ALA A 15 43.11 -49.91 -6.77
N LEU A 16 42.68 -49.77 -5.52
CA LEU A 16 41.83 -48.68 -5.04
C LEU A 16 42.56 -47.35 -5.28
N VAL A 17 42.37 -46.76 -6.46
CA VAL A 17 42.58 -45.32 -6.64
C VAL A 17 41.33 -44.65 -6.05
N SER A 18 41.34 -44.51 -4.73
CA SER A 18 40.54 -43.47 -4.08
C SER A 18 41.14 -42.16 -4.57
N GLY A 19 40.60 -41.65 -5.68
CA GLY A 19 40.83 -40.28 -6.10
C GLY A 19 40.25 -39.39 -5.00
N ALA A 20 41.06 -39.11 -3.99
CA ALA A 20 40.94 -37.90 -3.22
C ALA A 20 41.10 -36.78 -4.23
N VAL A 21 39.99 -36.33 -4.80
CA VAL A 21 39.86 -34.95 -5.22
C VAL A 21 40.03 -34.17 -3.93
N VAL A 22 41.29 -33.86 -3.62
CA VAL A 22 41.65 -32.72 -2.78
C VAL A 22 41.14 -31.54 -3.58
N VAL A 23 39.85 -31.24 -3.44
CA VAL A 23 39.36 -29.90 -3.64
C VAL A 23 40.23 -29.11 -2.68
N ARG A 24 41.20 -28.34 -3.21
CA ARG A 24 41.73 -27.23 -2.44
C ARG A 24 40.50 -26.42 -2.08
N GLN A 25 39.98 -26.60 -0.87
CA GLN A 25 39.20 -25.55 -0.22
C GLN A 25 40.15 -24.37 -0.28
N ASN A 26 39.92 -23.48 -1.25
CA ASN A 26 40.50 -22.16 -1.20
C ASN A 26 40.18 -21.66 0.20
N GLU A 27 41.23 -21.36 0.96
CA GLU A 27 41.12 -20.84 2.31
C GLU A 27 40.13 -19.68 2.28
N ILE A 28 38.95 -19.90 2.88
CA ILE A 28 37.91 -18.87 2.84
C ILE A 28 38.41 -17.71 3.67
N VAL A 29 38.53 -16.56 3.02
CA VAL A 29 38.86 -15.32 3.69
C VAL A 29 37.62 -14.87 4.45
N PRO A 30 37.66 -14.74 5.79
CA PRO A 30 36.50 -14.31 6.57
C PRO A 30 36.04 -12.88 6.21
N PRO A 31 34.78 -12.52 6.48
CA PRO A 31 34.24 -11.19 6.19
C PRO A 31 35.07 -10.02 6.77
N ALA A 32 35.59 -10.14 8.00
CA ALA A 32 36.42 -9.11 8.63
C ALA A 32 37.75 -8.83 7.89
N SER A 33 38.16 -9.76 7.02
CA SER A 33 39.37 -9.66 6.19
C SER A 33 39.04 -9.35 4.72
N GLN A 34 37.86 -8.79 4.44
CA GLN A 34 37.39 -8.45 3.09
C GLN A 34 37.28 -9.67 2.16
N GLY A 35 36.85 -10.82 2.69
CA GLY A 35 36.54 -11.97 1.85
C GLY A 35 35.43 -11.66 0.85
N ALA A 36 35.57 -12.13 -0.39
CA ALA A 36 34.54 -11.95 -1.40
C ALA A 36 33.42 -12.99 -1.22
N PRO A 37 32.13 -12.61 -1.32
CA PRO A 37 31.05 -13.58 -1.37
C PRO A 37 31.20 -14.53 -2.57
N ALA A 38 30.69 -15.76 -2.44
CA ALA A 38 30.76 -16.77 -3.50
C ALA A 38 29.97 -16.39 -4.76
N VAL A 39 29.04 -15.45 -4.65
CA VAL A 39 28.32 -14.86 -5.79
C VAL A 39 28.33 -13.36 -5.64
N GLU A 40 28.56 -12.64 -6.74
CA GLU A 40 28.43 -11.18 -6.76
C GLU A 40 27.01 -10.79 -6.33
N VAL A 41 26.91 -9.76 -5.49
CA VAL A 41 25.63 -9.18 -5.13
C VAL A 41 25.02 -8.57 -6.39
N SER A 42 23.89 -9.14 -6.84
CA SER A 42 23.07 -8.48 -7.83
C SER A 42 22.51 -7.21 -7.19
N VAL A 43 23.01 -6.04 -7.64
CA VAL A 43 22.42 -4.76 -7.25
C VAL A 43 20.96 -4.79 -7.72
N PRO A 44 19.98 -4.53 -6.83
CA PRO A 44 18.59 -4.37 -7.22
C PRO A 44 18.48 -3.40 -8.41
N GLU A 45 17.86 -3.80 -9.53
CA GLU A 45 17.63 -2.87 -10.65
C GLU A 45 16.94 -1.61 -10.12
N GLU A 46 17.34 -0.43 -10.61
CA GLU A 46 16.63 0.82 -10.33
C GLU A 46 15.17 0.60 -10.75
N GLY A 47 14.29 0.41 -9.75
CA GLY A 47 12.94 -0.07 -9.97
C GLY A 47 12.20 0.77 -11.00
N ARG A 48 11.20 0.18 -11.66
CA ARG A 48 10.42 0.87 -12.70
C ARG A 48 9.91 2.22 -12.20
N THR A 49 9.88 3.19 -13.10
CA THR A 49 9.22 4.48 -12.87
C THR A 49 7.73 4.37 -13.12
N THR A 50 6.99 5.45 -12.87
CA THR A 50 5.53 5.44 -12.96
C THR A 50 5.06 5.27 -14.40
N ASP A 51 4.22 4.26 -14.63
CA ASP A 51 3.61 4.01 -15.95
C ASP A 51 2.41 4.93 -16.19
N SER A 52 2.70 6.20 -16.49
CA SER A 52 1.68 7.21 -16.78
C SER A 52 0.85 6.86 -18.01
N GLY A 53 1.42 6.17 -19.00
CA GLY A 53 0.72 5.73 -20.20
C GLY A 53 -0.41 4.75 -19.88
N ALA A 54 -0.13 3.71 -19.09
CA ALA A 54 -1.14 2.74 -18.68
C ALA A 54 -2.24 3.38 -17.81
N ILE A 55 -1.89 4.35 -16.97
CA ILE A 55 -2.87 5.10 -16.17
C ILE A 55 -3.80 5.91 -17.08
N VAL A 56 -3.26 6.64 -18.05
CA VAL A 56 -4.06 7.47 -18.99
C VAL A 56 -4.99 6.60 -19.82
N GLU A 57 -4.49 5.51 -20.39
CA GLU A 57 -5.29 4.57 -21.17
C GLU A 57 -6.43 3.98 -20.33
N ALA A 58 -6.13 3.58 -19.09
CA ALA A 58 -7.14 3.07 -18.17
C ALA A 58 -8.18 4.14 -17.83
N ALA A 59 -7.75 5.36 -17.51
CA ALA A 59 -8.63 6.47 -17.10
C ALA A 59 -9.60 6.87 -18.21
N GLN A 60 -9.16 6.85 -19.47
CA GLN A 60 -10.02 7.13 -20.63
C GLN A 60 -11.07 6.04 -20.87
N SER A 61 -10.80 4.80 -20.44
CA SER A 61 -11.74 3.70 -20.63
C SER A 61 -12.76 3.57 -19.50
N VAL A 62 -12.41 4.02 -18.30
CA VAL A 62 -13.18 3.78 -17.07
C VAL A 62 -14.25 4.84 -16.91
N ASP A 63 -15.48 4.38 -16.69
CA ASP A 63 -16.59 5.23 -16.32
C ASP A 63 -16.99 4.90 -14.88
N GLN A 64 -16.68 5.82 -13.97
CA GLN A 64 -17.08 5.79 -12.56
C GLN A 64 -18.21 6.79 -12.28
N LYS A 65 -18.83 7.37 -13.31
CA LYS A 65 -19.91 8.34 -13.12
C LYS A 65 -21.18 7.62 -12.70
N GLU A 66 -21.81 8.14 -11.67
CA GLU A 66 -23.04 7.63 -11.11
C GLU A 66 -24.02 8.78 -10.84
N THR A 67 -25.28 8.44 -10.72
CA THR A 67 -26.40 9.33 -10.39
C THR A 67 -27.41 8.48 -9.60
N PRO A 68 -28.29 9.07 -8.77
CA PRO A 68 -29.31 8.28 -8.10
C PRO A 68 -30.12 7.44 -9.09
N GLY A 69 -30.19 6.13 -8.84
CA GLY A 69 -31.02 5.23 -9.65
C GLY A 69 -32.50 5.58 -9.58
N VAL A 70 -33.27 5.21 -10.61
CA VAL A 70 -34.73 5.45 -10.67
C VAL A 70 -35.45 4.79 -9.49
N ASP A 71 -35.08 3.54 -9.18
CA ASP A 71 -35.67 2.72 -8.11
C ASP A 71 -34.79 2.67 -6.86
N GLU A 72 -33.75 3.50 -6.80
CA GLU A 72 -32.88 3.57 -5.65
C GLU A 72 -33.64 4.17 -4.48
N LEU A 73 -33.56 3.58 -3.28
CA LEU A 73 -34.22 4.15 -2.09
C LEU A 73 -33.44 5.36 -1.55
N PRO A 74 -34.10 6.36 -0.94
CA PRO A 74 -33.41 7.46 -0.27
C PRO A 74 -32.70 6.97 1.00
N ASN A 75 -31.80 7.80 1.53
CA ASN A 75 -31.14 7.64 2.83
C ASN A 75 -30.36 6.33 2.98
N GLN A 76 -29.90 5.74 1.87
CA GLN A 76 -29.02 4.57 1.94
C GLN A 76 -27.63 4.99 2.42
N PRO A 77 -26.93 4.13 3.18
CA PRO A 77 -25.54 4.40 3.53
C PRO A 77 -24.70 4.56 2.25
N PRO A 78 -23.72 5.49 2.24
CA PRO A 78 -22.77 5.57 1.15
C PRO A 78 -22.08 4.22 0.89
N PRO A 79 -21.80 3.87 -0.36
CA PRO A 79 -21.04 2.67 -0.67
C PRO A 79 -19.63 2.77 -0.07
N GLU A 80 -19.06 1.62 0.28
CA GLU A 80 -17.63 1.52 0.61
C GLU A 80 -16.82 1.87 -0.64
N THR A 81 -15.68 2.55 -0.46
CA THR A 81 -14.74 2.81 -1.55
C THR A 81 -14.14 1.48 -1.99
N LEU A 82 -14.18 1.19 -3.29
CA LEU A 82 -13.60 -0.03 -3.84
C LEU A 82 -12.64 0.29 -4.98
N PRO A 83 -11.59 -0.53 -5.16
CA PRO A 83 -10.78 -0.48 -6.36
C PRO A 83 -11.60 -0.93 -7.57
N THR A 84 -11.76 -0.07 -8.58
CA THR A 84 -12.47 -0.37 -9.84
C THR A 84 -11.51 -0.88 -10.91
N VAL A 85 -10.24 -0.45 -10.86
CA VAL A 85 -9.14 -0.90 -11.71
C VAL A 85 -7.92 -1.14 -10.86
N VAL A 86 -7.16 -2.19 -11.17
CA VAL A 86 -5.82 -2.44 -10.63
C VAL A 86 -4.91 -2.75 -11.82
N ASP A 87 -3.87 -1.93 -11.98
CA ASP A 87 -2.85 -2.06 -13.04
C ASP A 87 -3.45 -2.21 -14.45
N GLY A 88 -4.41 -1.32 -14.76
CA GLY A 88 -5.13 -1.30 -16.04
C GLY A 88 -6.23 -2.38 -16.19
N ARG A 89 -6.37 -3.31 -15.23
CA ARG A 89 -7.39 -4.36 -15.26
C ARG A 89 -8.60 -4.00 -14.39
N ARG A 90 -9.80 -4.03 -14.97
CA ARG A 90 -11.04 -3.85 -14.21
C ARG A 90 -11.23 -4.97 -13.20
N THR A 91 -11.55 -4.63 -11.96
CA THR A 91 -11.78 -5.62 -10.89
C THR A 91 -13.13 -6.33 -11.04
N GLY A 92 -14.05 -5.77 -11.84
CA GLY A 92 -15.44 -6.23 -11.93
C GLY A 92 -16.25 -6.01 -10.65
N ARG A 93 -15.64 -5.46 -9.59
CA ARG A 93 -16.32 -5.09 -8.37
C ARG A 93 -17.19 -3.88 -8.64
N ARG A 94 -18.49 -4.06 -8.53
CA ARG A 94 -19.43 -2.95 -8.40
C ARG A 94 -19.56 -2.60 -6.93
N THR A 95 -19.68 -1.30 -6.66
CA THR A 95 -20.12 -0.74 -5.37
C THR A 95 -21.48 -1.33 -5.02
N THR A 96 -21.50 -2.44 -4.29
CA THR A 96 -22.75 -2.98 -3.77
C THR A 96 -23.03 -2.29 -2.45
N ARG A 97 -24.17 -1.62 -2.36
CA ARG A 97 -24.65 -1.10 -1.08
C ARG A 97 -25.01 -2.27 -0.20
N ARG A 98 -24.10 -2.64 0.69
CA ARG A 98 -24.43 -3.54 1.78
C ARG A 98 -25.44 -2.81 2.66
N THR A 99 -26.68 -3.27 2.63
CA THR A 99 -27.64 -3.02 3.70
C THR A 99 -27.06 -3.64 4.97
N ARG A 100 -26.28 -2.84 5.71
CA ARG A 100 -25.87 -3.21 7.07
C ARG A 100 -27.16 -3.37 7.87
N THR A 101 -27.59 -4.61 8.06
CA THR A 101 -28.49 -4.97 9.13
C THR A 101 -27.87 -4.41 10.40
N ARG A 102 -28.62 -3.57 11.13
CA ARG A 102 -28.24 -2.86 12.36
C ARG A 102 -27.61 -3.82 13.38
N GLY A 103 -26.34 -4.14 13.20
CA GLY A 103 -25.47 -4.79 14.17
C GLY A 103 -24.94 -3.70 15.08
N SER A 104 -25.53 -3.60 16.26
CA SER A 104 -25.07 -2.80 17.39
C SER A 104 -23.64 -3.22 17.80
N GLY A 105 -22.63 -2.78 17.06
CA GLY A 105 -21.22 -2.94 17.38
C GLY A 105 -20.66 -1.61 17.87
N GLY A 106 -20.71 -1.37 19.18
CA GLY A 106 -20.16 -0.19 19.82
C GLY A 106 -18.63 -0.16 19.76
N GLY A 107 -18.07 0.40 18.69
CA GLY A 107 -16.67 0.82 18.62
C GLY A 107 -16.52 2.26 19.10
N ARG A 108 -16.62 2.49 20.41
CA ARG A 108 -16.17 3.75 21.03
C ARG A 108 -14.64 3.72 21.17
N GLY A 109 -13.93 4.08 20.10
CA GLY A 109 -12.59 4.67 20.19
C GLY A 109 -12.69 6.03 19.49
N GLY A 110 -12.61 7.18 20.15
CA GLY A 110 -11.69 7.51 21.22
C GLY A 110 -10.50 8.35 20.72
N SER A 111 -10.59 9.00 19.56
CA SER A 111 -9.71 10.11 19.20
C SER A 111 -10.52 11.41 19.21
N GLY A 112 -10.15 12.32 20.11
CA GLY A 112 -10.75 13.64 20.25
C GLY A 112 -10.35 14.58 19.11
N GLY A 113 -10.77 14.26 17.88
CA GLY A 113 -10.76 15.23 16.79
C GLY A 113 -11.64 16.43 17.17
N PRO A 114 -11.31 17.64 16.68
CA PRO A 114 -12.13 18.83 16.90
C PRO A 114 -13.59 18.47 16.61
N ARG A 115 -14.49 18.78 17.56
CA ARG A 115 -15.92 18.56 17.38
C ARG A 115 -16.33 19.32 16.12
N ASN A 116 -16.49 18.60 15.01
CA ASN A 116 -17.00 19.15 13.77
C ASN A 116 -18.35 19.76 14.11
N ARG A 117 -18.40 21.09 14.23
CA ARG A 117 -19.64 21.82 14.20
C ARG A 117 -20.36 21.34 12.93
N PRO A 118 -21.67 21.02 12.99
CA PRO A 118 -22.44 20.79 11.79
C PRO A 118 -22.16 21.93 10.81
N ARG A 119 -21.68 21.60 9.60
CA ARG A 119 -21.29 22.62 8.63
C ARG A 119 -22.53 23.41 8.29
N ALA A 120 -22.40 24.73 8.31
CA ALA A 120 -23.50 25.63 8.07
C ALA A 120 -23.62 25.95 6.57
N VAL A 121 -24.76 26.51 6.15
CA VAL A 121 -25.01 26.85 4.75
C VAL A 121 -23.94 27.80 4.20
N GLU A 122 -23.42 28.71 5.02
CA GLU A 122 -22.35 29.64 4.66
C GLU A 122 -21.03 28.96 4.27
N ASP A 123 -20.79 27.72 4.72
CA ASP A 123 -19.60 26.93 4.38
C ASP A 123 -19.65 26.42 2.92
N TYR A 124 -20.80 26.58 2.26
CA TYR A 124 -21.02 26.19 0.88
C TYR A 124 -21.02 27.40 -0.07
N VAL A 125 -20.64 27.14 -1.31
CA VAL A 125 -20.74 28.05 -2.44
C VAL A 125 -21.56 27.39 -3.55
N GLN A 126 -22.50 28.15 -4.11
CA GLN A 126 -23.25 27.67 -5.27
C GLN A 126 -22.34 27.68 -6.50
N ILE A 127 -22.16 26.51 -7.11
CA ILE A 127 -21.34 26.33 -8.33
C ILE A 127 -22.17 26.57 -9.58
N PHE A 128 -23.44 26.17 -9.56
CA PHE A 128 -24.39 26.45 -10.63
C PHE A 128 -25.83 26.55 -10.12
N ALA A 129 -26.63 27.34 -10.83
CA ALA A 129 -28.07 27.48 -10.58
C ALA A 129 -28.89 26.55 -11.49
N GLY A 130 -30.12 26.27 -11.07
CA GLY A 130 -31.11 25.58 -11.89
C GLY A 130 -31.73 26.47 -12.96
N THR A 131 -32.36 25.85 -13.96
CA THR A 131 -32.96 26.55 -15.12
C THR A 131 -34.37 27.10 -14.91
N GLY A 132 -35.00 26.81 -13.77
CA GLY A 132 -36.37 27.22 -13.44
C GLY A 132 -37.31 26.03 -13.18
N THR A 133 -38.56 26.35 -12.82
CA THR A 133 -39.66 25.40 -12.55
C THR A 133 -40.89 25.66 -13.43
N GLY A 134 -40.73 26.41 -14.52
CA GLY A 134 -41.77 26.63 -15.51
C GLY A 134 -42.18 25.31 -16.19
N PRO A 135 -43.39 25.21 -16.76
CA PRO A 135 -43.90 23.96 -17.34
C PRO A 135 -43.01 23.35 -18.44
N THR A 136 -42.29 24.21 -19.16
CA THR A 136 -41.36 23.84 -20.25
C THR A 136 -39.90 23.81 -19.82
N ASP A 137 -39.60 24.21 -18.59
CA ASP A 137 -38.21 24.23 -18.12
C ASP A 137 -37.72 22.79 -18.05
N ARG A 138 -36.54 22.54 -18.59
CA ARG A 138 -35.88 21.25 -18.54
C ARG A 138 -34.47 21.47 -18.05
N ASP A 139 -34.03 20.55 -17.23
CA ASP A 139 -32.70 20.55 -16.65
C ASP A 139 -32.16 19.12 -16.60
N ALA A 140 -30.94 18.98 -16.12
CA ALA A 140 -30.33 17.70 -15.82
C ALA A 140 -29.67 17.71 -14.43
N SER A 141 -29.69 16.57 -13.77
CA SER A 141 -28.93 16.34 -12.54
C SER A 141 -27.50 15.93 -12.87
N ILE A 142 -26.64 16.01 -11.87
CA ILE A 142 -25.27 15.53 -11.98
C ILE A 142 -25.26 14.02 -12.26
N HIS A 143 -24.46 13.65 -13.25
CA HIS A 143 -23.97 12.30 -13.45
C HIS A 143 -22.46 12.37 -13.39
N GLY A 144 -21.93 12.13 -12.19
CA GLY A 144 -20.57 12.47 -11.80
C GLY A 144 -19.92 11.35 -11.01
N THR A 145 -18.60 11.42 -10.89
CA THR A 145 -17.80 10.49 -10.07
C THR A 145 -18.07 10.69 -8.58
N ALA A 146 -17.61 9.75 -7.74
CA ALA A 146 -17.73 9.85 -6.30
C ALA A 146 -19.15 10.07 -5.76
N TYR A 147 -20.16 9.53 -6.43
CA TYR A 147 -21.53 9.49 -5.91
C TYR A 147 -21.58 8.74 -4.57
N LEU A 148 -22.19 9.36 -3.56
CA LEU A 148 -22.30 8.77 -2.23
C LEU A 148 -23.71 8.19 -2.03
N THR A 149 -24.72 9.04 -2.03
CA THR A 149 -26.11 8.65 -1.77
C THR A 149 -27.04 9.82 -2.11
N TYR A 150 -28.33 9.67 -1.84
CA TYR A 150 -29.28 10.77 -1.92
C TYR A 150 -30.31 10.71 -0.79
N THR A 151 -30.97 11.85 -0.56
CA THR A 151 -32.19 11.93 0.25
C THR A 151 -33.27 12.71 -0.49
N LEU A 152 -34.50 12.61 0.00
CA LEU A 152 -35.58 13.53 -0.35
C LEU A 152 -35.67 14.60 0.73
N VAL A 153 -35.80 15.85 0.32
CA VAL A 153 -36.02 16.99 1.24
C VAL A 153 -37.39 17.58 0.99
N ASN A 154 -37.94 18.32 1.96
CA ASN A 154 -39.27 18.93 1.81
C ASN A 154 -39.33 19.82 0.56
N ASN A 155 -40.33 19.62 -0.30
CA ASN A 155 -40.54 20.33 -1.57
C ASN A 155 -41.53 21.50 -1.49
N ALA A 156 -41.99 21.90 -0.29
CA ALA A 156 -42.83 23.11 -0.15
C ALA A 156 -42.05 24.37 -0.57
N THR A 157 -40.72 24.33 -0.42
CA THR A 157 -39.78 25.27 -1.00
C THR A 157 -38.62 24.52 -1.61
N TYR A 158 -37.81 25.21 -2.40
CA TYR A 158 -36.53 24.68 -2.87
C TYR A 158 -35.51 24.69 -1.71
N ASN A 159 -35.62 23.70 -0.82
CA ASN A 159 -34.98 23.69 0.50
C ASN A 159 -33.49 23.32 0.45
N VAL A 160 -32.66 24.31 0.15
CA VAL A 160 -31.19 24.18 0.08
C VAL A 160 -30.60 23.80 1.43
N GLU A 161 -31.04 24.44 2.53
CA GLU A 161 -30.50 24.20 3.87
C GLU A 161 -30.61 22.73 4.28
N ALA A 162 -31.78 22.10 4.12
CA ALA A 162 -31.98 20.69 4.44
C ALA A 162 -31.08 19.76 3.60
N CYS A 163 -30.80 20.12 2.34
CA CYS A 163 -29.91 19.35 1.48
C CYS A 163 -28.44 19.47 1.92
N LEU A 164 -28.00 20.67 2.32
CA LEU A 164 -26.64 20.89 2.82
C LEU A 164 -26.44 20.27 4.21
N ASP A 165 -27.44 20.29 5.08
CA ASP A 165 -27.44 19.56 6.35
C ASP A 165 -27.29 18.05 6.14
N PHE A 166 -27.99 17.51 5.13
CA PHE A 166 -27.82 16.11 4.76
C PHE A 166 -26.38 15.82 4.30
N CYS A 167 -25.81 16.64 3.41
CA CYS A 167 -24.40 16.53 3.04
C CYS A 167 -23.47 16.59 4.27
N SER A 168 -23.71 17.48 5.22
CA SER A 168 -22.97 17.56 6.49
C SER A 168 -23.05 16.29 7.35
N SER A 169 -24.15 15.55 7.26
CA SER A 169 -24.32 14.27 7.97
C SER A 169 -23.63 13.08 7.27
N VAL A 170 -23.37 13.19 5.96
CA VAL A 170 -22.76 12.13 5.16
C VAL A 170 -21.24 12.28 5.15
N SER A 171 -20.56 11.26 5.70
CA SER A 171 -19.09 11.20 5.71
C SER A 171 -18.53 11.39 4.31
N ARG A 172 -17.53 12.28 4.18
CA ARG A 172 -16.84 12.66 2.94
C ARG A 172 -17.68 13.43 1.91
N CYS A 173 -18.91 13.83 2.20
CA CYS A 173 -19.64 14.69 1.29
C CYS A 173 -18.97 16.07 1.21
N VAL A 174 -18.70 16.53 -0.02
CA VAL A 174 -18.16 17.87 -0.32
C VAL A 174 -19.02 18.63 -1.33
N PHE A 175 -19.98 17.96 -1.95
CA PHE A 175 -20.85 18.55 -2.96
C PHE A 175 -22.27 17.99 -2.89
N ALA A 176 -23.26 18.86 -3.11
CA ALA A 176 -24.67 18.52 -3.16
C ALA A 176 -25.32 19.04 -4.45
N ASN A 177 -26.09 18.19 -5.12
CA ASN A 177 -26.96 18.54 -6.24
C ASN A 177 -28.42 18.41 -5.81
N LEU A 178 -29.13 19.53 -5.79
CA LEU A 178 -30.55 19.61 -5.45
C LEU A 178 -31.36 19.81 -6.73
N TYR A 179 -32.40 19.02 -6.95
CA TYR A 179 -33.22 19.11 -8.16
C TYR A 179 -34.61 18.51 -7.98
N TYR A 180 -35.58 18.95 -8.77
CA TYR A 180 -36.88 18.28 -8.86
C TYR A 180 -36.83 17.15 -9.88
N GLU A 181 -37.37 15.99 -9.53
CA GLU A 181 -37.51 14.83 -10.40
C GLU A 181 -38.98 14.46 -10.54
N PHE A 182 -39.56 14.69 -11.72
CA PHE A 182 -40.99 14.48 -11.95
C PHE A 182 -41.25 13.16 -12.68
N ASN A 183 -42.48 12.67 -12.56
CA ASN A 183 -42.95 11.41 -13.17
C ASN A 183 -42.15 10.18 -12.71
N ASN A 184 -41.66 10.17 -11.47
CA ASN A 184 -41.07 9.00 -10.85
C ASN A 184 -42.09 8.36 -9.91
N TYR A 185 -42.57 7.16 -10.25
CA TYR A 185 -43.57 6.43 -9.48
C TYR A 185 -43.13 6.19 -8.03
N GLY A 186 -41.85 5.87 -7.81
CA GLY A 186 -41.29 5.64 -6.49
C GLY A 186 -41.34 6.91 -5.63
N LEU A 187 -41.07 8.09 -6.21
CA LEU A 187 -41.15 9.36 -5.50
C LEU A 187 -42.60 9.81 -5.26
N ASP A 188 -43.47 9.58 -6.24
CA ASP A 188 -44.86 10.05 -6.22
C ASP A 188 -45.74 9.22 -5.27
N PHE A 189 -45.44 7.92 -5.10
CA PHE A 189 -46.32 7.00 -4.36
C PHE A 189 -45.65 6.15 -3.28
N GLU A 190 -44.36 5.84 -3.39
CA GLU A 190 -43.70 4.90 -2.46
C GLU A 190 -42.88 5.62 -1.39
N ALA A 191 -42.29 6.77 -1.72
CA ALA A 191 -41.49 7.55 -0.80
C ALA A 191 -42.32 8.13 0.35
N SER A 192 -41.90 7.83 1.57
CA SER A 192 -42.59 8.29 2.79
C SER A 192 -42.57 9.81 2.96
N GLU A 193 -41.58 10.46 2.38
CA GLU A 193 -41.32 11.89 2.42
C GLU A 193 -42.29 12.68 1.54
N GLN A 194 -43.00 12.01 0.61
CA GLN A 194 -43.94 12.61 -0.35
C GLN A 194 -43.35 13.83 -1.07
N SER A 195 -42.07 13.71 -1.44
CA SER A 195 -41.31 14.78 -2.07
C SER A 195 -40.62 14.30 -3.33
N ASN A 196 -40.67 15.15 -4.35
CA ASN A 196 -39.94 14.99 -5.60
C ASN A 196 -38.67 15.85 -5.64
N LEU A 197 -38.30 16.51 -4.53
CA LEU A 197 -37.09 17.33 -4.42
C LEU A 197 -35.94 16.45 -3.89
N LYS A 198 -35.08 16.03 -4.82
CA LYS A 198 -33.98 15.09 -4.58
C LYS A 198 -32.70 15.85 -4.28
N CYS A 199 -32.02 15.45 -3.21
CA CYS A 199 -30.70 15.94 -2.82
C CYS A 199 -29.68 14.81 -2.99
N ALA A 200 -28.95 14.81 -4.10
CA ALA A 200 -27.87 13.87 -4.38
C ALA A 200 -26.54 14.43 -3.87
N VAL A 201 -25.73 13.62 -3.19
CA VAL A 201 -24.48 14.06 -2.57
C VAL A 201 -23.28 13.27 -3.07
N TYR A 202 -22.14 13.97 -3.18
CA TYR A 202 -20.93 13.48 -3.83
C TYR A 202 -19.69 13.79 -2.98
N ALA A 203 -18.65 12.96 -3.14
CA ALA A 203 -17.35 13.11 -2.47
C ALA A 203 -16.36 13.96 -3.28
N ASP A 204 -16.80 14.58 -4.38
CA ASP A 204 -16.01 15.51 -5.19
C ASP A 204 -16.89 16.67 -5.70
N VAL A 205 -16.23 17.73 -6.16
CA VAL A 205 -16.90 18.94 -6.66
C VAL A 205 -17.20 18.78 -8.14
N HIS A 206 -18.47 18.99 -8.50
CA HIS A 206 -18.94 18.89 -9.88
C HIS A 206 -19.35 20.25 -10.45
N THR A 207 -19.30 20.35 -11.78
CA THR A 207 -19.70 21.56 -12.50
C THR A 207 -20.98 21.35 -13.32
N ALA A 208 -21.51 22.43 -13.88
CA ALA A 208 -22.69 22.36 -14.74
C ALA A 208 -22.47 21.50 -16.00
N ALA A 209 -21.22 21.28 -16.43
CA ALA A 209 -20.89 20.42 -17.58
C ALA A 209 -21.27 18.94 -17.35
N GLU A 210 -21.36 18.52 -16.09
CA GLU A 210 -21.70 17.15 -15.69
C GLU A 210 -23.21 16.95 -15.50
N LYS A 211 -24.03 17.98 -15.74
CA LYS A 211 -25.50 17.89 -15.78
C LYS A 211 -25.96 17.14 -17.03
N THR A 212 -25.82 15.82 -17.01
CA THR A 212 -26.08 14.96 -18.18
C THR A 212 -27.16 13.90 -17.92
N ASN A 213 -27.65 13.75 -16.68
CA ASN A 213 -28.82 12.93 -16.39
C ASN A 213 -30.10 13.77 -16.55
N PHE A 214 -30.81 13.59 -17.67
CA PHE A 214 -32.07 14.31 -17.94
C PHE A 214 -33.31 13.60 -17.37
N GLY A 215 -33.15 12.43 -16.75
CA GLY A 215 -34.26 11.65 -16.25
C GLY A 215 -35.02 10.85 -17.31
N ASN A 216 -34.55 10.69 -18.55
CA ASN A 216 -35.29 10.04 -19.66
C ASN A 216 -35.66 8.54 -19.48
N GLN A 217 -35.74 8.03 -18.27
CA GLN A 217 -36.18 6.69 -17.93
C GLN A 217 -37.71 6.63 -17.78
N GLN A 218 -38.29 5.48 -18.13
CA GLN A 218 -39.71 5.20 -17.94
C GLN A 218 -39.91 4.58 -16.55
N SER A 219 -40.64 5.25 -15.66
CA SER A 219 -40.97 4.72 -14.33
C SER A 219 -42.43 4.24 -14.24
N TYR A 220 -43.36 4.96 -14.86
CA TYR A 220 -44.77 4.55 -15.00
C TYR A 220 -44.96 3.58 -16.18
N PRO A 221 -46.00 2.72 -16.19
CA PRO A 221 -46.34 1.94 -17.38
C PRO A 221 -46.62 2.83 -18.62
N PRO A 222 -46.09 2.49 -19.81
CA PRO A 222 -46.45 3.18 -21.05
C PRO A 222 -47.98 3.21 -21.26
N PRO A 223 -48.56 4.33 -21.74
CA PRO A 223 -47.92 5.47 -22.42
C PRO A 223 -47.63 6.69 -21.52
N ALA A 224 -47.44 6.50 -20.21
CA ALA A 224 -47.16 7.61 -19.31
C ALA A 224 -45.85 8.37 -19.69
N PRO A 225 -45.75 9.68 -19.40
CA PRO A 225 -44.55 10.45 -19.67
C PRO A 225 -43.29 9.89 -18.99
N LEU A 226 -42.12 10.13 -19.59
CA LEU A 226 -40.82 9.80 -19.00
C LEU A 226 -40.53 10.70 -17.79
N ILE A 227 -39.62 10.24 -16.93
CA ILE A 227 -39.05 11.08 -15.89
C ILE A 227 -38.38 12.30 -16.55
N HIS A 228 -38.40 13.44 -15.86
CA HIS A 228 -37.64 14.61 -16.27
C HIS A 228 -37.19 15.43 -15.06
N ILE A 229 -36.13 16.20 -15.25
CA ILE A 229 -35.50 17.00 -14.20
C ILE A 229 -35.74 18.50 -14.43
N GLN A 230 -35.94 19.23 -13.33
CA GLN A 230 -36.06 20.69 -13.31
C GLN A 230 -35.24 21.29 -12.16
N GLN A 231 -34.90 22.57 -12.29
CA GLN A 231 -34.26 23.38 -11.24
C GLN A 231 -33.08 22.66 -10.56
N SER A 232 -32.09 22.22 -11.33
CA SER A 232 -30.93 21.49 -10.82
C SER A 232 -29.80 22.45 -10.46
N GLY A 233 -29.60 22.67 -9.15
CA GLY A 233 -28.53 23.49 -8.60
C GLY A 233 -27.44 22.66 -7.95
N GLY A 234 -26.23 23.21 -7.84
CA GLY A 234 -25.07 22.56 -7.25
C GLY A 234 -24.37 23.44 -6.24
N TRP A 235 -23.97 22.86 -5.10
CA TRP A 235 -23.26 23.55 -4.02
C TRP A 235 -22.05 22.72 -3.60
N ALA A 236 -20.88 23.36 -3.57
CA ALA A 236 -19.65 22.77 -3.08
C ALA A 236 -19.27 23.39 -1.74
N LEU A 237 -18.54 22.65 -0.91
CA LEU A 237 -17.81 23.26 0.20
C LEU A 237 -16.81 24.27 -0.32
N ARG A 238 -16.68 25.41 0.38
CA ARG A 238 -15.67 26.44 0.07
C ARG A 238 -14.26 25.89 0.26
N ASP A 239 -14.07 25.18 1.36
CA ASP A 239 -12.80 24.58 1.74
C ASP A 239 -12.99 23.07 1.84
N LEU A 240 -12.19 22.33 1.06
CA LEU A 240 -12.17 20.87 1.17
C LEU A 240 -11.49 20.48 2.48
N VAL A 241 -12.12 19.55 3.20
CA VAL A 241 -11.55 19.02 4.44
C VAL A 241 -10.31 18.22 4.09
N GLU A 242 -9.19 18.55 4.74
CA GLU A 242 -7.96 17.77 4.58
C GLU A 242 -8.20 16.34 5.08
N PRO A 243 -7.92 15.31 4.27
CA PRO A 243 -8.08 13.93 4.69
C PRO A 243 -7.22 13.61 5.93
N ASN A 244 -7.73 12.73 6.79
CA ASN A 244 -6.90 12.22 7.88
C ASN A 244 -5.75 11.38 7.31
N VAL A 245 -4.61 11.42 8.00
CA VAL A 245 -3.49 10.52 7.70
C VAL A 245 -3.88 9.10 8.12
N PRO A 246 -3.79 8.10 7.23
CA PRO A 246 -4.09 6.72 7.58
C PRO A 246 -3.19 6.21 8.71
N GLU A 247 -3.72 5.30 9.52
CA GLU A 247 -2.94 4.68 10.59
C GLU A 247 -1.73 3.93 10.02
N GLY A 248 -0.55 4.12 10.64
CA GLY A 248 0.70 3.52 10.17
C GLY A 248 1.36 4.27 9.01
N TYR A 249 0.82 5.42 8.62
CA TYR A 249 1.40 6.32 7.62
C TYR A 249 1.71 7.69 8.21
N GLU A 250 2.60 8.40 7.52
CA GLU A 250 2.85 9.82 7.72
C GLU A 250 2.57 10.59 6.43
N TYR A 251 2.10 11.82 6.59
CA TYR A 251 1.91 12.74 5.48
C TYR A 251 3.24 13.30 5.02
N VAL A 252 3.49 13.29 3.72
CA VAL A 252 4.76 13.77 3.13
C VAL A 252 4.57 15.10 2.43
N PHE A 253 3.61 15.22 1.51
CA PHE A 253 3.37 16.44 0.74
C PHE A 253 1.95 16.53 0.19
N GLY A 254 1.58 17.73 -0.27
CA GLY A 254 0.34 18.03 -1.00
C GLY A 254 -0.55 19.08 -0.32
N PRO A 255 -1.80 19.24 -0.79
CA PRO A 255 -2.21 18.89 -2.14
C PRO A 255 -1.44 19.69 -3.20
N ILE A 256 -1.01 19.06 -4.28
CA ILE A 256 -0.42 19.70 -5.46
C ILE A 256 -1.00 19.12 -6.76
N ASP A 257 -0.74 19.75 -7.90
CA ASP A 257 -1.26 19.31 -9.21
C ASP A 257 -0.25 18.45 -9.98
N PHE A 258 0.59 17.70 -9.25
CA PHE A 258 1.56 16.77 -9.82
C PHE A 258 1.63 15.47 -9.01
N ALA A 259 1.67 14.34 -9.70
CA ALA A 259 1.85 13.00 -9.13
C ALA A 259 3.32 12.59 -9.19
N ASN A 260 3.70 11.66 -8.32
CA ASN A 260 5.06 11.11 -8.32
C ASN A 260 5.37 10.38 -9.63
N ASN A 261 6.59 10.60 -10.13
CA ASN A 261 7.26 9.78 -11.13
C ASN A 261 8.61 9.34 -10.56
N ALA A 262 8.56 8.38 -9.65
CA ALA A 262 9.70 7.90 -8.88
C ALA A 262 10.03 6.44 -9.18
N ALA A 263 11.26 6.03 -8.87
CA ALA A 263 11.67 4.64 -8.90
C ALA A 263 10.89 3.79 -7.88
N GLY A 264 10.87 2.49 -8.11
CA GLY A 264 10.20 1.52 -7.25
C GLY A 264 8.69 1.46 -7.41
N TYR A 265 8.16 1.87 -8.57
CA TYR A 265 6.74 1.82 -8.89
C TYR A 265 6.20 0.39 -8.88
N MET A 266 5.12 0.19 -8.12
CA MET A 266 4.43 -1.10 -7.92
C MET A 266 3.09 -1.18 -8.65
N GLY A 267 2.80 -0.21 -9.53
CA GLY A 267 1.50 -0.11 -10.21
C GLY A 267 0.53 0.84 -9.53
N PHE A 268 -0.73 0.79 -9.95
CA PHE A 268 -1.78 1.70 -9.51
C PHE A 268 -3.12 1.01 -9.29
N ALA A 269 -3.98 1.64 -8.50
CA ALA A 269 -5.40 1.32 -8.41
C ALA A 269 -6.25 2.56 -8.68
N PHE A 270 -7.41 2.38 -9.31
CA PHE A 270 -8.46 3.39 -9.35
C PHE A 270 -9.48 3.15 -8.27
N LEU A 271 -9.75 4.17 -7.47
CA LEU A 271 -10.75 4.17 -6.42
C LEU A 271 -12.01 4.87 -6.90
N SER A 272 -13.18 4.49 -6.38
CA SER A 272 -14.46 5.12 -6.74
C SER A 272 -14.68 6.51 -6.11
N THR A 273 -13.91 6.84 -5.06
CA THR A 273 -13.91 8.14 -4.37
C THR A 273 -12.48 8.48 -3.96
N TYR A 274 -12.19 9.77 -3.72
CA TYR A 274 -10.92 10.19 -3.13
C TYR A 274 -10.85 9.74 -1.66
N ASP A 275 -10.22 8.60 -1.41
CA ASP A 275 -10.17 7.96 -0.09
C ASP A 275 -8.75 7.49 0.22
N VAL A 276 -8.09 8.23 1.12
CA VAL A 276 -6.71 8.00 1.50
C VAL A 276 -6.56 6.69 2.30
N ASP A 277 -7.54 6.34 3.14
CA ASP A 277 -7.53 5.08 3.90
C ASP A 277 -7.68 3.87 2.95
N ALA A 278 -8.53 3.99 1.92
CA ALA A 278 -8.64 2.95 0.89
C ALA A 278 -7.34 2.80 0.08
N CYS A 279 -6.65 3.89 -0.25
CA CYS A 279 -5.35 3.80 -0.93
C CYS A 279 -4.25 3.19 -0.03
N ALA A 280 -4.23 3.54 1.26
CA ALA A 280 -3.35 2.89 2.24
C ALA A 280 -3.62 1.38 2.34
N HIS A 281 -4.90 0.99 2.33
CA HIS A 281 -5.28 -0.43 2.31
C HIS A 281 -4.76 -1.17 1.08
N GLU A 282 -4.88 -0.57 -0.11
CA GLU A 282 -4.31 -1.14 -1.35
C GLU A 282 -2.78 -1.27 -1.25
N CYS A 283 -2.09 -0.27 -0.71
CA CYS A 283 -0.65 -0.33 -0.47
C CYS A 283 -0.29 -1.45 0.54
N ASN A 284 -1.00 -1.58 1.66
CA ASN A 284 -0.77 -2.63 2.66
C ASN A 284 -0.96 -4.05 2.11
N GLN A 285 -1.91 -4.23 1.18
CA GLN A 285 -2.21 -5.53 0.57
C GLN A 285 -1.45 -5.80 -0.73
N ARG A 286 -0.79 -4.78 -1.29
CA ARG A 286 0.00 -4.93 -2.50
C ARG A 286 1.06 -6.00 -2.26
N GLY A 287 1.05 -7.01 -3.12
CA GLY A 287 2.07 -8.05 -3.10
C GLY A 287 3.47 -7.43 -3.18
N ALA A 288 4.42 -8.02 -2.46
CA ALA A 288 5.79 -7.53 -2.48
C ALA A 288 6.35 -7.56 -3.91
N ASP A 289 7.02 -6.48 -4.29
CA ASP A 289 7.81 -6.45 -5.51
C ASP A 289 9.01 -7.41 -5.35
N ALA A 290 9.35 -8.12 -6.41
CA ALA A 290 10.42 -9.12 -6.39
C ALA A 290 11.78 -8.51 -6.03
N VAL A 291 11.99 -7.26 -6.43
CA VAL A 291 13.21 -6.50 -6.19
C VAL A 291 13.09 -5.71 -4.91
N GLY A 292 11.97 -5.02 -4.68
CA GLY A 292 11.87 -3.95 -3.70
C GLY A 292 11.19 -4.24 -2.36
N GLY A 293 10.44 -5.33 -2.29
CA GLY A 293 9.69 -5.71 -1.10
C GLY A 293 8.30 -5.09 -1.03
N SER A 294 7.79 -4.92 0.19
CA SER A 294 6.45 -4.39 0.43
C SER A 294 6.29 -2.92 0.01
N CYS A 295 5.05 -2.48 -0.22
CA CYS A 295 4.76 -1.07 -0.47
C CYS A 295 5.14 -0.20 0.74
N LYS A 296 5.92 0.84 0.50
CA LYS A 296 6.47 1.78 1.51
C LYS A 296 5.94 3.20 1.34
N PHE A 297 5.39 3.53 0.18
CA PHE A 297 4.87 4.86 -0.12
C PHE A 297 3.72 4.76 -1.11
N PHE A 298 2.75 5.66 -1.00
CA PHE A 298 1.75 5.85 -2.04
C PHE A 298 1.46 7.31 -2.28
N ASN A 299 1.00 7.60 -3.49
CA ASN A 299 0.50 8.89 -3.91
C ASN A 299 -0.93 8.73 -4.41
N ILE A 300 -1.87 9.47 -3.80
CA ILE A 300 -3.26 9.51 -4.21
C ILE A 300 -3.58 10.85 -4.87
N TRP A 301 -4.23 10.82 -6.02
CA TRP A 301 -4.54 12.01 -6.81
C TRP A 301 -5.82 11.84 -7.64
N ARG A 302 -6.43 12.96 -8.03
CA ARG A 302 -7.64 12.98 -8.87
C ARG A 302 -7.26 13.16 -10.34
N ALA A 303 -7.71 12.23 -11.17
CA ALA A 303 -7.59 12.32 -12.62
C ALA A 303 -8.75 13.13 -13.20
N VAL A 304 -8.41 14.24 -13.86
CA VAL A 304 -9.37 15.09 -14.56
C VAL A 304 -9.17 14.89 -16.06
N VAL A 305 -10.19 14.44 -16.78
CA VAL A 305 -10.13 14.24 -18.24
C VAL A 305 -11.07 15.24 -18.91
N ASP A 306 -10.53 16.06 -19.81
CA ASP A 306 -11.28 17.11 -20.50
C ASP A 306 -12.00 18.07 -19.52
N GLY A 307 -11.32 18.42 -18.42
CA GLY A 307 -11.85 19.30 -17.36
C GLY A 307 -12.85 18.65 -16.41
N ASN A 308 -13.16 17.35 -16.55
CA ASN A 308 -14.11 16.64 -15.69
C ASN A 308 -13.39 15.59 -14.81
N PRO A 309 -13.68 15.52 -13.50
CA PRO A 309 -13.22 14.43 -12.65
C PRO A 309 -13.67 13.06 -13.17
N THR A 310 -12.72 12.15 -13.44
CA THR A 310 -13.00 10.84 -14.04
C THR A 310 -12.67 9.67 -13.12
N THR A 311 -11.61 9.77 -12.32
CA THR A 311 -11.22 8.73 -11.36
C THR A 311 -10.24 9.26 -10.30
N TYR A 312 -9.98 8.44 -9.28
CA TYR A 312 -8.98 8.70 -8.25
C TYR A 312 -7.90 7.63 -8.31
N THR A 313 -6.67 8.04 -8.56
CA THR A 313 -5.55 7.12 -8.76
C THR A 313 -4.74 6.99 -7.48
N CYS A 314 -4.50 5.76 -7.06
CA CYS A 314 -3.60 5.36 -5.98
C CYS A 314 -2.35 4.73 -6.60
N SER A 315 -1.27 5.51 -6.74
CA SER A 315 0.03 5.03 -7.23
C SER A 315 0.88 4.54 -6.06
N MET A 316 1.44 3.33 -6.15
CA MET A 316 2.15 2.67 -5.05
C MET A 316 3.62 2.45 -5.36
N TYR A 317 4.47 2.51 -4.34
CA TYR A 317 5.92 2.41 -4.48
C TYR A 317 6.54 1.60 -3.34
N PHE A 318 7.52 0.75 -3.65
CA PHE A 318 8.33 0.03 -2.66
C PHE A 318 9.52 0.86 -2.17
N GLN A 319 9.83 1.97 -2.84
CA GLN A 319 10.77 2.97 -2.36
C GLN A 319 9.99 4.16 -1.83
N THR A 320 10.51 4.76 -0.77
CA THR A 320 9.96 6.00 -0.22
C THR A 320 10.39 7.17 -1.10
N THR A 321 9.47 8.09 -1.36
CA THR A 321 9.75 9.29 -2.15
C THR A 321 9.10 10.54 -1.52
N ASP A 322 9.30 11.70 -2.14
CA ASP A 322 8.81 13.00 -1.68
C ASP A 322 8.31 13.89 -2.84
N GLU A 323 8.00 15.14 -2.52
CA GLU A 323 7.50 16.15 -3.47
C GLU A 323 8.43 16.39 -4.65
N SER A 324 9.75 16.22 -4.50
CA SER A 324 10.72 16.50 -5.57
C SER A 324 10.56 15.60 -6.79
N THR A 325 9.97 14.42 -6.59
CA THR A 325 9.67 13.48 -7.69
C THR A 325 8.25 13.64 -8.24
N ALA A 326 7.43 14.53 -7.66
CA ALA A 326 6.09 14.85 -8.13
C ALA A 326 6.14 15.72 -9.38
N THR A 327 6.44 15.09 -10.51
CA THR A 327 6.68 15.75 -11.81
C THR A 327 5.66 15.36 -12.87
N ASN A 328 4.76 14.42 -12.58
CA ASN A 328 3.72 14.01 -13.52
C ASN A 328 2.46 14.89 -13.35
N GLY A 329 2.33 15.92 -14.19
CA GLY A 329 1.13 16.78 -14.22
C GLY A 329 -0.04 16.22 -15.05
N GLY A 330 0.13 15.04 -15.67
CA GLY A 330 -0.81 14.46 -16.61
C GLY A 330 -0.28 14.40 -18.05
N GLN A 331 -1.10 13.87 -18.97
CA GLN A 331 -0.74 13.69 -20.38
C GLN A 331 -2.01 13.77 -21.26
N GLY A 332 -1.91 14.50 -22.37
CA GLY A 332 -3.04 14.69 -23.29
C GLY A 332 -4.14 15.51 -22.63
N SER A 333 -5.36 14.97 -22.57
CA SER A 333 -6.49 15.60 -21.86
C SER A 333 -6.58 15.22 -20.38
N LEU A 334 -5.71 14.32 -19.90
CA LEU A 334 -5.64 13.97 -18.49
C LEU A 334 -4.77 14.97 -17.75
N GLU A 335 -5.31 15.53 -16.67
CA GLU A 335 -4.64 16.40 -15.71
C GLU A 335 -4.63 15.73 -14.33
N VAL A 336 -3.52 15.90 -13.61
CA VAL A 336 -3.40 15.47 -12.21
C VAL A 336 -3.79 16.63 -11.30
N THR A 337 -4.70 16.40 -10.36
CA THR A 337 -5.07 17.39 -9.35
C THR A 337 -5.16 16.77 -7.96
N TYR A 338 -5.06 17.59 -6.92
CA TYR A 338 -5.21 17.14 -5.52
C TYR A 338 -4.30 15.96 -5.16
N SER A 339 -3.07 15.96 -5.63
CA SER A 339 -2.09 14.92 -5.37
C SER A 339 -1.49 15.04 -3.97
N ARG A 340 -1.48 13.94 -3.22
CA ARG A 340 -0.91 13.84 -1.87
C ARG A 340 -0.04 12.62 -1.70
N GLY A 341 1.10 12.77 -1.03
CA GLY A 341 2.05 11.71 -0.77
C GLY A 341 2.01 11.23 0.68
N TYR A 342 2.04 9.91 0.87
CA TYR A 342 2.03 9.27 2.19
C TYR A 342 3.10 8.19 2.26
N ARG A 343 3.91 8.20 3.32
CA ARG A 343 4.95 7.20 3.58
C ARG A 343 4.51 6.30 4.72
N ARG A 344 4.75 5.00 4.57
CA ARG A 344 4.49 4.01 5.62
C ARG A 344 5.56 4.16 6.70
N ILE A 345 5.14 4.23 7.96
CA ILE A 345 6.04 4.36 9.10
C ILE A 345 6.77 3.02 9.29
N ASN A 346 8.09 3.04 9.12
CA ASN A 346 8.94 1.93 9.54
C ASN A 346 9.29 2.09 11.03
N TYR A 347 8.89 1.12 11.85
CA TYR A 347 9.17 1.14 13.28
C TYR A 347 10.58 0.66 13.63
N VAL A 348 11.30 0.05 12.68
CA VAL A 348 12.72 -0.26 12.80
C VAL A 348 13.53 0.93 12.28
N ILE A 349 14.31 1.54 13.17
CA ILE A 349 15.23 2.62 12.81
C ILE A 349 16.42 2.03 12.08
N ASP A 350 16.74 2.60 10.92
CA ASP A 350 17.98 2.31 10.20
C ASP A 350 18.19 0.81 9.92
N GLY A 351 17.14 0.14 9.45
CA GLY A 351 17.19 -1.30 9.15
C GLY A 351 18.03 -1.69 7.94
N GLY A 352 18.52 -0.73 7.17
CA GLY A 352 19.57 -0.92 6.16
C GLY A 352 20.99 -0.71 6.69
N PHE A 353 21.16 -0.43 7.99
CA PHE A 353 22.45 -0.26 8.66
C PHE A 353 23.34 0.88 8.13
N GLU A 354 22.77 1.83 7.38
CA GLU A 354 23.48 2.95 6.73
C GLU A 354 23.92 4.04 7.71
N GLY A 355 23.39 4.04 8.94
CA GLY A 355 23.81 4.96 10.00
C GLY A 355 25.22 4.67 10.55
N TYR A 356 25.81 3.51 10.23
CA TYR A 356 27.21 3.22 10.55
C TYR A 356 28.15 3.78 9.48
N GLN A 357 28.84 4.88 9.79
CA GLN A 357 29.66 5.66 8.85
C GLN A 357 31.05 6.01 9.42
N ASP A 358 31.62 5.15 10.25
CA ASP A 358 32.94 5.39 10.87
C ASP A 358 34.11 5.31 9.86
N CYS A 359 33.84 4.92 8.62
CA CYS A 359 34.81 4.83 7.53
C CYS A 359 34.16 5.12 6.16
N SER A 360 34.97 5.24 5.10
CA SER A 360 34.50 5.49 3.73
C SER A 360 34.32 4.24 2.86
N ASP A 361 35.06 3.16 3.17
CA ASP A 361 35.20 2.03 2.24
C ASP A 361 34.87 0.70 2.94
N PHE A 362 35.61 0.35 3.99
CA PHE A 362 35.45 -0.90 4.72
C PHE A 362 35.71 -0.71 6.21
N CYS A 363 34.70 -1.01 7.02
CA CYS A 363 34.83 -1.16 8.47
C CYS A 363 33.68 -1.99 9.00
N PHE A 364 33.83 -2.46 10.22
CA PHE A 364 32.76 -3.16 10.94
C PHE A 364 32.84 -2.88 12.44
N THR A 365 31.70 -3.00 13.09
CA THR A 365 31.55 -2.83 14.54
C THR A 365 30.61 -3.88 15.10
N THR A 366 30.66 -4.15 16.41
CA THR A 366 29.61 -4.92 17.09
C THR A 366 28.41 -4.06 17.44
N SER A 367 28.52 -2.73 17.47
CA SER A 367 27.40 -1.86 17.84
C SER A 367 27.61 -0.42 17.41
N TYR A 368 26.51 0.29 17.18
CA TYR A 368 26.45 1.75 17.07
C TYR A 368 25.11 2.25 17.65
N ALA A 369 24.73 3.49 17.36
CA ALA A 369 23.54 4.11 17.96
C ALA A 369 22.24 3.33 17.74
N ASN A 370 22.06 2.66 16.60
CA ASN A 370 20.78 2.04 16.22
C ASN A 370 20.77 0.51 16.39
N TRP A 371 21.92 -0.16 16.42
CA TRP A 371 22.01 -1.63 16.44
C TRP A 371 23.11 -2.15 17.35
N VAL A 372 22.87 -3.34 17.91
CA VAL A 372 23.78 -4.06 18.79
C VAL A 372 23.84 -5.53 18.37
N GLY A 373 25.06 -5.98 18.07
CA GLY A 373 25.46 -7.36 17.88
C GLY A 373 26.12 -7.90 19.15
N THR A 374 25.80 -9.14 19.50
CA THR A 374 26.35 -9.82 20.68
C THR A 374 26.84 -11.23 20.36
N SER A 375 27.92 -11.61 21.03
CA SER A 375 28.47 -12.97 21.05
C SER A 375 27.99 -13.73 22.30
N PRO A 376 27.73 -15.05 22.18
CA PRO A 376 27.53 -15.91 23.34
C PRO A 376 28.84 -16.06 24.13
N PRO A 377 28.79 -16.62 25.36
CA PRO A 377 30.00 -16.90 26.13
C PRO A 377 31.00 -17.75 25.36
N GLY A 378 32.23 -17.26 25.21
CA GLY A 378 33.30 -17.91 24.46
C GLY A 378 33.35 -17.58 22.96
N GLY A 379 32.36 -16.85 22.43
CA GLY A 379 32.32 -16.38 21.06
C GLY A 379 32.97 -15.01 20.88
N THR A 380 33.40 -14.71 19.66
CA THR A 380 34.05 -13.45 19.30
C THR A 380 33.53 -12.91 17.97
N LEU A 381 32.90 -11.73 18.00
CA LEU A 381 32.39 -11.03 16.81
C LEU A 381 31.33 -11.83 16.05
N ASP A 382 30.44 -12.52 16.77
CA ASP A 382 29.44 -13.42 16.17
C ASP A 382 28.23 -12.69 15.60
N ALA A 383 28.11 -11.40 15.90
CA ALA A 383 27.17 -10.51 15.25
C ALA A 383 27.82 -9.14 15.10
N THR A 384 27.95 -8.68 13.85
CA THR A 384 28.65 -7.42 13.52
C THR A 384 27.90 -6.68 12.43
N ILE A 385 28.04 -5.35 12.42
CA ILE A 385 27.54 -4.47 11.38
C ILE A 385 28.72 -4.09 10.48
N PHE A 386 28.57 -4.23 9.18
CA PHE A 386 29.56 -3.85 8.17
C PHE A 386 29.12 -2.60 7.44
N HIS A 387 30.10 -1.75 7.12
CA HIS A 387 30.02 -0.73 6.08
C HIS A 387 30.89 -1.22 4.92
N PHE A 388 30.29 -1.96 3.98
CA PHE A 388 30.95 -2.49 2.79
C PHE A 388 29.91 -2.91 1.74
N GLN A 389 29.83 -2.17 0.62
CA GLN A 389 28.83 -2.40 -0.43
C GLN A 389 28.75 -3.85 -0.94
N PRO A 390 29.85 -4.60 -1.15
CA PRO A 390 29.77 -6.00 -1.57
C PRO A 390 29.06 -6.95 -0.59
N TYR A 391 28.82 -6.53 0.65
CA TYR A 391 28.07 -7.31 1.65
C TYR A 391 26.64 -6.80 1.85
N ALA A 392 26.33 -5.62 1.35
CA ALA A 392 25.02 -4.99 1.48
C ALA A 392 24.12 -5.38 0.30
N ARG A 393 22.82 -5.45 0.55
CA ARG A 393 21.84 -5.58 -0.53
C ARG A 393 21.56 -4.22 -1.15
N THR A 394 21.36 -3.21 -0.31
CA THR A 394 21.22 -1.81 -0.73
C THR A 394 22.22 -0.95 0.02
N GLY A 395 22.66 0.14 -0.61
CA GLY A 395 23.64 1.04 0.03
C GLY A 395 24.97 0.38 0.35
N THR A 396 25.42 0.52 1.59
CA THR A 396 26.73 0.07 2.09
C THR A 396 26.65 -0.74 3.38
N GLY A 397 25.52 -0.70 4.09
CA GLY A 397 25.32 -1.32 5.38
C GLY A 397 24.79 -2.76 5.29
N ALA A 398 25.28 -3.64 6.15
CA ALA A 398 24.64 -4.94 6.40
C ALA A 398 25.00 -5.48 7.78
N ALA A 399 24.10 -6.25 8.37
CA ALA A 399 24.42 -7.08 9.53
C ALA A 399 24.95 -8.45 9.10
N LEU A 400 25.96 -8.95 9.81
CA LEU A 400 26.48 -10.31 9.74
C LEU A 400 26.12 -11.06 11.01
N LEU A 401 25.71 -12.33 10.84
CA LEU A 401 25.61 -13.34 11.88
C LEU A 401 26.64 -14.45 11.62
N GLY A 402 27.37 -14.84 12.67
CA GLY A 402 28.54 -15.71 12.68
C GLY A 402 29.85 -14.93 12.84
N SER A 403 30.86 -15.53 13.52
CA SER A 403 32.14 -14.88 13.82
C SER A 403 32.77 -14.22 12.58
N ALA A 404 32.88 -12.89 12.59
CA ALA A 404 33.36 -12.09 11.46
C ALA A 404 34.79 -12.43 11.03
N THR A 405 35.62 -12.89 11.97
CA THR A 405 37.02 -13.29 11.76
C THR A 405 37.17 -14.80 11.53
N GLY A 406 36.09 -15.57 11.57
CA GLY A 406 36.11 -17.04 11.44
C GLY A 406 36.83 -17.79 12.57
N VAL A 407 37.01 -17.18 13.75
CA VAL A 407 37.76 -17.78 14.86
C VAL A 407 36.99 -18.85 15.62
N ASP A 408 35.66 -18.80 15.59
CA ASP A 408 34.79 -19.79 16.20
C ASP A 408 33.51 -20.01 15.36
N ASN A 409 32.73 -21.03 15.73
CA ASN A 409 31.52 -21.44 15.03
C ASN A 409 30.25 -21.23 15.87
N LEU A 410 30.26 -20.21 16.73
CA LEU A 410 29.11 -19.87 17.57
C LEU A 410 28.15 -18.93 16.84
N GLN A 411 26.92 -18.89 17.36
CA GLN A 411 25.84 -18.09 16.78
C GLN A 411 25.72 -16.77 17.50
N GLY A 412 25.60 -15.68 16.75
CA GLY A 412 25.43 -14.34 17.32
C GLY A 412 23.98 -13.91 17.36
N THR A 413 23.75 -12.78 18.05
CA THR A 413 22.44 -12.10 18.06
C THR A 413 22.60 -10.65 17.61
N MET A 414 21.82 -10.24 16.61
CA MET A 414 21.71 -8.86 16.15
C MET A 414 20.34 -8.28 16.51
N SER A 415 20.29 -7.11 17.14
CA SER A 415 19.04 -6.46 17.55
C SER A 415 19.12 -4.94 17.46
N PRO A 416 17.99 -4.23 17.21
CA PRO A 416 17.94 -2.79 17.40
C PRO A 416 18.36 -2.41 18.83
N ALA A 417 19.05 -1.30 18.97
CA ALA A 417 19.58 -0.82 20.26
C ALA A 417 18.49 -0.39 21.24
N ALA A 418 17.32 0.00 20.71
CA ALA A 418 16.14 0.38 21.48
C ALA A 418 14.94 -0.49 21.09
N ALA A 419 14.01 -0.63 22.03
CA ALA A 419 12.71 -1.24 21.76
C ALA A 419 11.96 -0.45 20.68
N LEU A 420 11.15 -1.16 19.89
CA LEU A 420 10.35 -0.58 18.83
C LEU A 420 9.15 0.16 19.43
N ASN A 421 8.81 1.32 18.87
CA ASN A 421 7.68 2.16 19.33
C ASN A 421 6.31 1.63 18.87
N THR A 422 6.04 0.36 19.13
CA THR A 422 4.81 -0.36 18.76
C THR A 422 3.64 -0.06 19.70
N VAL A 423 2.42 -0.33 19.23
CA VAL A 423 1.18 -0.18 20.00
C VAL A 423 0.64 -1.55 20.40
N ALA A 424 0.39 -1.73 21.71
CA ALA A 424 -0.13 -2.98 22.25
C ALA A 424 -1.42 -3.44 21.56
N GLY A 425 -1.50 -4.74 21.25
CA GLY A 425 -2.66 -5.37 20.60
C GLY A 425 -2.77 -5.15 19.10
N ARG A 426 -1.87 -4.38 18.49
CA ARG A 426 -1.80 -4.19 17.03
C ARG A 426 -0.93 -5.26 16.37
N GLN A 427 -1.19 -5.53 15.09
CA GLN A 427 -0.37 -6.44 14.29
C GLN A 427 0.65 -5.67 13.45
N TYR A 428 1.86 -6.21 13.38
CA TYR A 428 2.96 -5.66 12.60
C TYR A 428 3.53 -6.74 11.69
N LYS A 429 3.91 -6.37 10.48
CA LYS A 429 4.70 -7.19 9.58
C LYS A 429 6.17 -6.84 9.74
N ILE A 430 6.97 -7.82 10.18
CA ILE A 430 8.41 -7.74 10.10
C ILE A 430 8.83 -8.22 8.72
N GLU A 431 9.62 -7.44 8.00
CA GLU A 431 10.18 -7.78 6.70
C GLU A 431 11.68 -7.47 6.69
N PHE A 432 12.47 -8.34 6.09
CA PHE A 432 13.91 -8.20 5.96
C PHE A 432 14.41 -9.03 4.78
N TYR A 433 15.66 -8.81 4.40
CA TYR A 433 16.33 -9.60 3.39
C TYR A 433 17.49 -10.36 4.00
N GLN A 434 17.74 -11.56 3.48
CA GLN A 434 18.76 -12.48 3.97
C GLN A 434 19.60 -13.03 2.84
N SER A 435 20.91 -13.14 3.05
CA SER A 435 21.83 -13.85 2.14
C SER A 435 22.79 -14.72 2.94
N SER A 436 23.09 -15.91 2.43
CA SER A 436 24.16 -16.79 2.92
C SER A 436 25.03 -17.28 1.77
N ALA A 437 25.11 -16.49 0.69
CA ALA A 437 25.92 -16.80 -0.49
C ALA A 437 27.40 -16.41 -0.30
N PHE A 438 28.04 -16.78 0.82
CA PHE A 438 29.41 -16.38 1.12
C PHE A 438 30.42 -17.52 0.93
N SER A 439 30.34 -18.59 1.73
CA SER A 439 31.35 -19.68 1.72
C SER A 439 31.14 -20.74 0.65
N GLY A 440 30.05 -20.64 -0.11
CA GLY A 440 29.66 -21.62 -1.11
C GLY A 440 28.72 -22.72 -0.58
N PRO A 441 28.08 -23.49 -1.47
CA PRO A 441 26.94 -24.35 -1.12
C PRO A 441 27.21 -25.39 -0.02
N THR A 442 28.39 -25.99 -0.02
CA THR A 442 28.72 -27.06 0.94
C THR A 442 28.86 -26.55 2.36
N LEU A 443 29.44 -25.36 2.53
CA LEU A 443 29.77 -24.82 3.85
C LEU A 443 28.60 -24.05 4.45
N GLU A 444 27.74 -23.49 3.59
CA GLU A 444 26.53 -22.76 3.97
C GLU A 444 25.34 -23.69 4.21
N ALA A 445 25.49 -25.01 4.03
CA ALA A 445 24.42 -25.98 4.26
C ALA A 445 23.82 -25.92 5.69
N GLY A 446 24.59 -25.43 6.66
CA GLY A 446 24.17 -25.21 8.04
C GLY A 446 23.66 -23.80 8.37
N SER A 447 23.52 -22.93 7.37
CA SER A 447 23.07 -21.55 7.56
C SER A 447 21.69 -21.50 8.24
N ARG A 448 21.55 -20.59 9.20
CA ARG A 448 20.38 -20.47 10.08
C ARG A 448 20.17 -19.02 10.47
N ILE A 449 18.92 -18.58 10.42
CA ILE A 449 18.45 -17.35 11.06
C ILE A 449 17.13 -17.63 11.75
N ASP A 450 17.03 -17.19 13.00
CA ASP A 450 15.83 -17.22 13.80
C ASP A 450 15.44 -15.77 14.10
N VAL A 451 14.18 -15.41 13.87
CA VAL A 451 13.62 -14.11 14.25
C VAL A 451 12.93 -14.25 15.59
N LEU A 452 13.35 -13.43 16.54
CA LEU A 452 12.83 -13.39 17.89
C LEU A 452 12.02 -12.11 18.10
N TRP A 453 10.78 -12.26 18.57
CA TRP A 453 9.90 -11.17 18.98
C TRP A 453 9.65 -11.26 20.48
N ASN A 454 10.10 -10.27 21.24
CA ASN A 454 10.10 -10.31 22.70
C ASN A 454 10.75 -11.57 23.28
N GLY A 455 11.84 -12.02 22.66
CA GLY A 455 12.56 -13.25 23.02
C GLY A 455 11.89 -14.55 22.57
N ASN A 456 10.70 -14.51 21.95
CA ASN A 456 10.02 -15.69 21.44
C ASN A 456 10.34 -15.91 19.96
N LEU A 457 10.63 -17.15 19.56
CA LEU A 457 10.82 -17.53 18.17
C LEU A 457 9.52 -17.35 17.38
N VAL A 458 9.53 -16.45 16.39
CA VAL A 458 8.38 -16.20 15.50
C VAL A 458 8.63 -16.67 14.07
N LEU A 459 9.88 -16.78 13.64
CA LEU A 459 10.26 -17.32 12.33
C LEU A 459 11.58 -18.08 12.45
N GLU A 460 11.62 -19.29 11.89
CA GLU A 460 12.81 -20.12 11.78
C GLU A 460 13.19 -20.30 10.31
N LEU A 461 14.41 -19.93 9.94
CA LEU A 461 14.94 -20.06 8.58
C LEU A 461 16.16 -20.98 8.55
N ARG A 462 16.22 -21.82 7.52
CA ARG A 462 17.34 -22.71 7.20
C ARG A 462 17.66 -22.57 5.70
N PRO A 463 18.19 -21.41 5.28
CA PRO A 463 18.32 -21.09 3.86
C PRO A 463 19.29 -22.01 3.11
N GLY A 464 20.30 -22.57 3.81
CA GLY A 464 21.41 -23.20 3.13
C GLY A 464 22.22 -22.14 2.38
N PHE A 465 22.40 -22.31 1.08
CA PHE A 465 23.07 -21.34 0.21
C PHE A 465 22.07 -20.55 -0.61
N THR A 466 21.81 -19.31 -0.21
CA THR A 466 20.87 -18.40 -0.89
C THR A 466 21.53 -17.06 -1.14
N GLN A 467 21.26 -16.48 -2.31
CA GLN A 467 21.44 -15.04 -2.52
C GLN A 467 20.38 -14.27 -1.71
N TRP A 468 20.41 -12.94 -1.80
CA TRP A 468 19.41 -12.08 -1.17
C TRP A 468 17.97 -12.51 -1.45
N GLU A 469 17.30 -12.99 -0.41
CA GLU A 469 15.90 -13.40 -0.44
C GLU A 469 15.11 -12.61 0.61
N ARG A 470 13.89 -12.24 0.25
CA ARG A 470 12.97 -11.53 1.16
C ARG A 470 12.28 -12.52 2.08
N HIS A 471 12.24 -12.19 3.37
CA HIS A 471 11.46 -12.90 4.37
C HIS A 471 10.54 -11.95 5.12
N SER A 472 9.42 -12.48 5.61
CA SER A 472 8.49 -11.71 6.44
C SER A 472 7.71 -12.59 7.41
N VAL A 473 7.34 -12.00 8.55
CA VAL A 473 6.50 -12.63 9.57
C VAL A 473 5.59 -11.59 10.21
N ASP A 474 4.33 -11.94 10.41
CA ASP A 474 3.36 -11.10 11.12
C ASP A 474 3.40 -11.40 12.62
N VAL A 475 3.47 -10.35 13.45
CA VAL A 475 3.56 -10.44 14.91
C VAL A 475 2.49 -9.56 15.56
N THR A 476 2.08 -9.90 16.78
CA THR A 476 1.21 -9.04 17.60
C THR A 476 2.04 -8.34 18.67
N ALA A 477 1.95 -7.01 18.71
CA ALA A 477 2.70 -6.18 19.62
C ALA A 477 2.13 -6.18 21.04
N VAL A 478 3.00 -6.07 22.04
CA VAL A 478 2.63 -5.78 23.44
C VAL A 478 2.94 -4.32 23.83
N GLY A 479 3.57 -3.56 22.92
CA GLY A 479 3.99 -2.18 23.12
C GLY A 479 5.41 -2.10 23.68
N GLY A 480 6.28 -1.34 23.02
CA GLY A 480 7.71 -1.32 23.37
C GLY A 480 8.39 -2.67 23.09
N ASP A 481 8.06 -3.28 21.96
CA ASP A 481 8.50 -4.64 21.62
C ASP A 481 9.99 -4.70 21.23
N THR A 482 10.65 -5.83 21.49
CA THR A 482 12.03 -6.08 21.08
C THR A 482 12.09 -7.05 19.90
N LEU A 483 12.89 -6.72 18.89
CA LEU A 483 13.21 -7.57 17.74
C LEU A 483 14.66 -8.05 17.85
N ALA A 484 14.92 -9.32 17.52
CA ALA A 484 16.29 -9.81 17.35
C ALA A 484 16.37 -10.87 16.26
N PHE A 485 17.54 -10.97 15.66
CA PHE A 485 17.93 -12.02 14.72
C PHE A 485 19.04 -12.83 15.35
N TYR A 486 18.81 -14.12 15.53
CA TYR A 486 19.75 -15.06 16.13
C TYR A 486 20.17 -16.09 15.10
N GLY A 487 21.46 -16.35 14.96
CA GLY A 487 21.92 -17.35 14.01
C GLY A 487 23.31 -17.11 13.49
N GLY A 488 23.54 -17.61 12.26
CA GLY A 488 24.87 -17.73 11.66
C GLY A 488 25.81 -18.61 12.48
N ALA A 489 26.88 -19.08 11.87
CA ALA A 489 28.01 -19.71 12.54
C ALA A 489 29.12 -19.88 11.50
N ALA A 490 30.31 -19.34 11.69
CA ALA A 490 31.36 -19.52 10.69
C ALA A 490 31.67 -21.02 10.46
N PRO A 491 31.85 -21.47 9.22
CA PRO A 491 31.87 -20.72 7.96
C PRO A 491 30.50 -20.54 7.28
N ALA A 492 29.39 -20.88 7.91
CA ALA A 492 28.04 -20.65 7.42
C ALA A 492 27.51 -19.25 7.86
N TRP A 493 27.95 -18.21 7.17
CA TRP A 493 27.60 -16.83 7.51
C TRP A 493 26.22 -16.43 6.99
N SER A 494 25.56 -15.53 7.72
CA SER A 494 24.25 -15.01 7.35
C SER A 494 24.26 -13.49 7.38
N PHE A 495 23.98 -12.88 6.24
CA PHE A 495 23.83 -11.44 6.09
C PHE A 495 22.36 -11.05 6.16
N ILE A 496 22.07 -9.92 6.81
CA ILE A 496 20.74 -9.35 6.96
C ILE A 496 20.78 -7.89 6.53
N ASP A 497 19.78 -7.46 5.76
CA ASP A 497 19.63 -6.09 5.29
C ASP A 497 18.14 -5.70 5.14
N ASP A 498 17.87 -4.40 4.99
CA ASP A 498 16.55 -3.82 4.73
C ASP A 498 15.46 -4.24 5.74
N VAL A 499 15.82 -4.26 7.02
CA VAL A 499 14.89 -4.63 8.09
C VAL A 499 13.81 -3.56 8.27
N SER A 500 12.57 -4.01 8.35
CA SER A 500 11.42 -3.14 8.56
C SER A 500 10.36 -3.79 9.44
N ALA A 501 9.61 -2.94 10.14
CA ALA A 501 8.41 -3.33 10.87
C ALA A 501 7.31 -2.35 10.50
N TYR A 502 6.23 -2.85 9.89
CA TYR A 502 5.12 -2.03 9.44
C TYR A 502 3.82 -2.43 10.11
N LEU A 503 3.00 -1.44 10.50
CA LEU A 503 1.64 -1.69 10.99
C LEU A 503 0.77 -2.26 9.87
N LEU A 504 -0.04 -3.29 10.17
CA LEU A 504 -0.93 -3.97 9.22
C LEU A 504 -2.33 -3.34 9.12
#